data_AF-A0A495RXZ3-F1
#
_entry.id   AF-A0A495RXZ3-F1
#
_cell.length_a   1.000
_cell.length_b   1.000
_cell.length_c   1.000
_cell.angle_alpha   90.00
_cell.angle_beta   90.00
_cell.angle_gamma   90.00
#
_symmetry.space_group_name_H-M   'P 1'
#
loop_
_entity.id
_entity.type
_entity.pdbx_description
1 polymer ?
#
loop_
_entity_poly.entity_id
_entity_poly.type
_entity_poly.pdbx_seq_one_letter_code
_entity_poly.pdbx_strand_id
1 'polypeptide(L)'
;MKIISKIFLIIFIAFLVTPTIVTVIEKSSDISIFYSLSEEEHAHKEIKTFFYLDNSLDIIIPSELPSSIILSENLSKHDKITSSIFIPPPNEV
;
A
#
# COMPACT_ATOMS: atom_id res chain seq x y z
N MET A 1 6.89 21.44 16.84
CA MET A 1 7.91 20.50 16.30
C MET A 1 8.46 19.54 17.36
N LYS A 2 9.09 20.00 18.46
CA LYS A 2 9.68 19.09 19.47
C LYS A 2 8.71 18.07 20.09
N ILE A 3 7.44 18.42 20.30
CA ILE A 3 6.44 17.50 20.86
C ILE A 3 6.05 16.39 19.87
N ILE A 4 5.90 16.74 18.59
CA ILE A 4 5.53 15.79 17.54
C ILE A 4 6.66 14.79 17.34
N SER A 5 7.92 15.27 17.30
CA SER A 5 9.09 14.41 17.19
C SER A 5 9.23 13.47 18.37
N LYS A 6 8.90 13.92 19.59
CA LYS A 6 8.88 13.05 20.79
C LYS A 6 7.81 11.96 20.69
N ILE A 7 6.62 12.27 20.18
CA ILE A 7 5.55 11.29 19.96
C ILE A 7 5.99 10.24 18.95
N PHE A 8 6.56 10.67 17.81
CA PHE A 8 7.10 9.77 16.80
C PHE A 8 8.29 8.94 17.32
N LEU A 9 9.11 9.51 18.19
CA LEU A 9 10.19 8.76 18.83
C LEU A 9 9.63 7.64 19.72
N ILE A 10 8.62 7.97 20.55
CA ILE A 10 7.98 6.99 21.44
C ILE A 10 7.31 5.87 20.65
N ILE A 11 6.53 6.20 19.59
CA ILE A 11 5.87 5.17 18.78
C ILE A 11 6.90 4.25 18.10
N PHE A 12 8.02 4.81 17.64
CA PHE A 12 9.07 4.05 16.97
C PHE A 12 9.79 3.11 17.94
N ILE A 13 10.15 3.58 19.13
CA ILE A 13 10.72 2.74 20.18
C ILE A 13 9.72 1.64 20.58
N ALA A 14 8.45 1.99 20.79
CA ALA A 14 7.43 1.01 21.16
C ALA A 14 7.31 -0.09 20.10
N PHE A 15 7.24 0.29 18.82
CA PHE A 15 7.16 -0.67 17.71
C PHE A 15 8.35 -1.63 17.67
N LEU A 16 9.58 -1.13 17.82
CA LEU A 16 10.79 -1.97 17.80
C LEU A 16 10.88 -2.93 18.99
N VAL A 17 10.47 -2.48 20.18
CA VAL A 17 10.64 -3.26 21.42
C VAL A 17 9.48 -4.25 21.63
N THR A 18 8.32 -4.02 21.02
CA THR A 18 7.11 -4.87 21.15
C THR A 18 7.38 -6.37 20.94
N PRO A 19 7.96 -6.84 19.82
CA PRO A 19 8.19 -8.29 19.63
C PRO A 19 9.16 -8.86 20.69
N THR A 20 10.08 -8.05 21.20
CA THR A 20 11.00 -8.47 22.28
C THR A 20 10.28 -8.62 23.61
N ILE A 21 9.38 -7.69 23.97
CA ILE A 21 8.59 -7.79 25.21
C ILE A 21 7.65 -9.00 25.15
N VAL A 22 6.96 -9.17 24.02
CA VAL A 22 6.01 -10.27 23.82
C VAL A 22 6.71 -11.63 23.95
N THR A 23 7.89 -11.79 23.35
CA THR A 23 8.68 -13.04 23.45
C THR A 23 9.23 -13.32 24.84
N VAL A 24 9.53 -12.28 25.63
CA VAL A 24 9.95 -12.43 27.02
C VAL A 24 8.80 -12.90 27.91
N ILE A 25 7.58 -12.40 27.67
CA ILE A 25 6.38 -12.81 28.41
C ILE A 25 5.98 -14.24 28.01
N GLU A 26 5.93 -14.51 26.71
CA GLU A 26 5.52 -15.79 26.16
C GLU A 26 6.38 -16.18 24.97
N LYS A 27 7.24 -17.20 25.18
CA LYS A 27 8.22 -17.65 24.19
C LYS A 27 7.59 -18.28 22.95
N SER A 28 6.35 -18.74 23.04
CA SER A 28 5.57 -19.35 21.96
C SER A 28 4.63 -18.39 21.23
N SER A 29 4.66 -17.10 21.56
CA SER A 29 3.79 -16.12 20.92
C SER A 29 4.16 -15.90 19.45
N ASP A 30 3.17 -15.84 18.57
CA ASP A 30 3.38 -15.59 17.15
C ASP A 30 3.68 -14.11 16.90
N ILE A 31 4.92 -13.84 16.50
CA ILE A 31 5.47 -12.51 16.19
C ILE A 31 5.84 -12.36 14.71
N SER A 32 5.45 -13.34 13.87
CA SER A 32 5.80 -13.38 12.44
C SER A 32 5.40 -12.10 11.70
N ILE A 33 4.28 -11.48 12.10
CA ILE A 33 3.79 -10.24 11.51
C ILE A 33 4.76 -9.07 11.68
N PHE A 34 5.41 -8.94 12.84
CA PHE A 34 6.36 -7.85 13.10
C PHE A 34 7.60 -7.95 12.22
N TYR A 35 8.08 -9.17 11.96
CA TYR A 35 9.20 -9.38 11.03
C TYR A 35 8.77 -9.23 9.57
N SER A 36 7.58 -9.72 9.21
CA SER A 36 7.06 -9.60 7.84
C SER A 36 6.83 -8.16 7.38
N LEU A 37 6.59 -7.23 8.32
CA LEU A 37 6.46 -5.80 8.07
C LEU A 37 7.82 -5.08 7.99
N SER A 38 8.89 -5.67 8.55
CA SER A 38 10.24 -5.12 8.53
C SER A 38 11.09 -5.65 7.38
N GLU A 39 10.71 -6.77 6.77
CA GLU A 39 11.43 -7.41 5.68
C GLU A 39 10.92 -6.88 4.32
N GLU A 40 11.55 -5.81 3.83
CA GLU A 40 11.19 -5.14 2.56
C GLU A 40 11.85 -5.81 1.32
N GLU A 41 12.77 -6.77 1.51
CA GLU A 41 13.71 -7.14 0.44
C GLU A 41 13.13 -8.00 -0.71
N HIS A 42 11.98 -8.68 -0.54
CA HIS A 42 11.55 -9.70 -1.52
C HIS A 42 10.08 -9.74 -1.93
N ALA A 43 9.29 -8.70 -1.70
CA ALA A 43 7.91 -8.70 -2.16
C ALA A 43 7.62 -7.50 -3.08
N HIS A 44 7.55 -7.77 -4.38
CA HIS A 44 6.53 -7.14 -5.23
C HIS A 44 5.14 -7.57 -4.73
N LYS A 45 4.81 -7.25 -3.47
CA LYS A 45 3.47 -7.39 -2.91
C LYS A 45 2.68 -6.26 -3.53
N GLU A 46 2.21 -6.47 -4.75
CA GLU A 46 1.03 -5.77 -5.25
C GLU A 46 -0.01 -5.88 -4.13
N ILE A 47 -0.46 -4.74 -3.61
CA ILE A 47 -1.52 -4.67 -2.62
C ILE A 47 -2.79 -5.15 -3.32
N LYS A 48 -2.98 -6.47 -3.43
CA LYS A 48 -4.24 -7.11 -3.81
C LYS A 48 -5.09 -7.20 -2.56
N THR A 49 -5.40 -6.06 -1.97
CA THR A 49 -6.43 -5.98 -0.93
C THR A 49 -7.77 -6.11 -1.64
N PHE A 50 -8.19 -7.35 -1.89
CA PHE A 50 -9.61 -7.65 -1.92
C PHE A 50 -10.10 -7.40 -0.50
N PHE A 51 -10.54 -6.18 -0.22
CA PHE A 51 -11.33 -5.89 0.95
C PHE A 51 -12.60 -6.76 0.83
N TYR A 52 -12.62 -7.91 1.51
CA TYR A 52 -13.88 -8.57 1.81
C TYR A 52 -14.55 -7.75 2.91
N LEU A 53 -14.97 -6.54 2.54
CA LEU A 53 -15.86 -5.73 3.34
C LEU A 53 -17.19 -6.48 3.29
N ASP A 54 -17.48 -7.24 4.34
CA ASP A 54 -18.78 -7.90 4.48
C ASP A 54 -19.84 -6.79 4.44
N ASN A 55 -20.52 -6.72 3.30
CA ASN A 55 -21.30 -5.57 2.84
C ASN A 55 -22.62 -5.50 3.60
N SER A 56 -22.56 -5.03 4.85
CA SER A 56 -23.72 -4.73 5.69
C SER A 56 -23.82 -3.25 6.03
N LEU A 57 -23.22 -2.39 5.22
CA LEU A 57 -23.54 -0.97 5.21
C LEU A 57 -24.32 -0.71 3.94
N ASP A 58 -25.65 -0.63 4.07
CA ASP A 58 -26.54 -0.11 3.04
C ASP A 58 -26.05 1.30 2.65
N ILE A 59 -25.25 1.35 1.58
CA ILE A 59 -24.82 2.58 0.94
C ILE A 59 -26.07 3.21 0.37
N ILE A 60 -26.58 4.24 1.05
CA ILE A 60 -27.61 5.12 0.52
C ILE A 60 -26.97 5.84 -0.68
N ILE A 61 -27.27 5.40 -1.89
CA ILE A 61 -26.89 6.07 -3.13
C ILE A 61 -27.79 7.32 -3.24
N PRO A 62 -27.24 8.55 -3.14
CA PRO A 62 -28.02 9.74 -3.48
C PRO A 62 -28.32 9.71 -4.98
N SER A 63 -29.60 9.80 -5.32
CA SER A 63 -30.11 9.78 -6.69
C SER A 63 -29.41 10.82 -7.57
N GLU A 64 -29.07 10.38 -8.79
CA GLU A 64 -28.38 11.10 -9.85
C GLU A 64 -28.66 12.61 -9.89
N LEU A 65 -27.64 13.42 -9.58
CA LEU A 65 -27.61 14.82 -9.99
C LEU A 65 -27.26 14.87 -11.49
N PRO A 66 -27.93 15.70 -12.31
CA PRO A 66 -27.67 15.74 -13.74
C PRO A 66 -26.22 16.19 -13.98
N SER A 67 -25.39 15.27 -14.47
CA SER A 67 -24.02 15.56 -14.85
C SER A 67 -24.01 16.57 -16.00
N SER A 68 -23.48 17.77 -15.76
CA SER A 68 -23.26 18.73 -16.83
C SER A 68 -22.30 18.14 -17.86
N ILE A 69 -22.70 18.16 -19.14
CA ILE A 69 -21.87 17.80 -20.29
C ILE A 69 -20.49 18.48 -20.17
N ILE A 70 -19.42 17.68 -20.14
CA ILE A 70 -18.05 18.20 -20.19
C ILE A 70 -17.70 18.38 -21.68
N LEU A 71 -17.74 19.62 -22.17
CA LEU A 71 -17.22 19.97 -23.49
C LEU A 71 -15.70 20.17 -23.39
N SER A 72 -14.93 19.09 -23.51
CA SER A 72 -13.47 19.17 -23.60
C SER A 72 -13.04 19.43 -25.05
N GLU A 73 -12.92 20.70 -25.45
CA GLU A 73 -12.52 21.08 -26.81
C GLU A 73 -11.01 20.88 -27.10
N ASN A 74 -10.19 20.61 -26.07
CA ASN A 74 -8.76 20.33 -26.24
C ASN A 74 -8.33 19.10 -25.42
N LEU A 75 -8.60 17.91 -25.96
CA LEU A 75 -7.87 16.70 -25.58
C LEU A 75 -6.45 16.84 -26.14
N SER A 76 -5.52 17.32 -25.32
CA SER A 76 -4.10 17.31 -25.65
C SER A 76 -3.72 15.89 -26.07
N LYS A 77 -3.43 15.73 -27.37
CA LYS A 77 -2.92 14.48 -27.93
C LYS A 77 -1.58 14.21 -27.26
N HIS A 78 -1.58 13.40 -26.20
CA HIS A 78 -0.36 12.86 -25.66
C HIS A 78 0.17 11.90 -26.71
N ASP A 79 1.21 12.35 -27.43
CA ASP A 79 1.93 11.49 -28.35
C ASP A 79 2.41 10.26 -27.59
N LYS A 80 2.09 9.12 -28.18
CA LYS A 80 2.39 7.79 -27.68
C LYS A 80 3.90 7.58 -27.71
N ILE A 81 4.63 8.12 -26.74
CA ILE A 81 6.04 7.83 -26.51
C ILE A 81 6.11 6.47 -25.79
N THR A 82 5.73 5.41 -26.50
CA THR A 82 6.22 4.06 -26.18
C THR A 82 7.46 3.84 -27.01
N SER A 83 8.63 4.12 -26.44
CA SER A 83 9.87 3.54 -26.95
C SER A 83 9.74 2.03 -26.80
N SER A 84 9.65 1.31 -27.91
CA SER A 84 9.67 -0.15 -27.91
C SER A 84 11.07 -0.60 -27.49
N ILE A 85 11.30 -0.75 -26.19
CA ILE A 85 12.47 -1.44 -25.66
C ILE A 85 12.27 -2.94 -25.89
N PHE A 86 12.53 -3.38 -27.12
CA PHE A 86 12.54 -4.78 -27.50
C PHE A 86 13.98 -5.28 -27.35
N ILE A 87 14.30 -5.82 -26.17
CA ILE A 87 15.58 -6.49 -25.94
C ILE A 87 15.38 -7.95 -26.36
N PRO A 88 16.05 -8.44 -27.43
CA PRO A 88 15.93 -9.84 -27.83
C PRO A 88 16.54 -10.76 -26.75
N PRO A 89 16.06 -12.00 -26.64
CA PRO A 89 16.55 -12.95 -25.65
C PRO A 89 18.05 -13.24 -25.87
N PRO A 90 18.83 -13.46 -24.80
CA PRO A 90 20.25 -13.81 -24.93
C PRO A 90 20.38 -15.14 -25.67
N ASN A 91 21.25 -15.19 -26.68
CA ASN A 91 21.55 -16.44 -27.38
C ASN A 91 22.04 -17.49 -26.38
N GLU A 92 21.43 -18.68 -26.42
CA GLU A 92 21.97 -19.88 -25.80
C GLU A 92 23.28 -20.24 -26.52
N VAL A 93 24.40 -20.12 -25.80
CA VAL A 93 25.69 -20.73 -26.15
C VAL A 93 26.20 -21.54 -24.98
#